data_AF-A0A2V8CYC7-F1
#
_entry.id   AF-A0A2V8CYC7-F1
#
_cell.length_a   1.000
_cell.length_b   1.000
_cell.length_c   1.000
_cell.angle_alpha   90.00
_cell.angle_beta   90.00
_cell.angle_gamma   90.00
#
_symmetry.space_group_name_H-M   'P 1'
#
loop_
_entity.id
_entity.type
_entity.pdbx_description
1 polymer ?
#
loop_
_entity_poly.entity_id
_entity_poly.type
_entity_poly.pdbx_seq_one_letter_code
_entity_poly.pdbx_strand_id
1 'polypeptide(L)'
;MKTLTVRLPEPLVAEIEAESRVRKVSKSDIVRERLQAASESRAQGPAALDAIADLIGSVDALPADLSARRKRYLRATGYGQKRPR
;
A
#
# COMPACT_ATOMS: atom_id res chain seq x y z
N MET A 1 -22.32 7.06 -2.15
CA MET A 1 -22.34 6.45 -0.80
C MET A 1 -22.71 4.99 -0.93
N LYS A 2 -21.92 4.06 -0.37
CA LYS A 2 -22.30 2.64 -0.26
C LYS A 2 -22.66 2.37 1.20
N THR A 3 -23.75 1.65 1.45
CA THR A 3 -24.20 1.31 2.81
C THR A 3 -23.66 -0.04 3.22
N LEU A 4 -23.12 -0.14 4.43
CA LEU A 4 -22.57 -1.35 5.02
C LEU A 4 -23.18 -1.54 6.41
N THR A 5 -23.76 -2.71 6.66
CA THR A 5 -24.37 -3.06 7.94
C THR A 5 -23.50 -4.10 8.63
N VAL A 6 -23.01 -3.80 9.82
CA VAL A 6 -22.13 -4.68 10.60
C VAL A 6 -22.62 -4.75 12.04
N ARG A 7 -22.53 -5.93 12.65
CA ARG A 7 -22.75 -6.10 14.09
C ARG A 7 -21.48 -5.70 14.82
N LEU A 8 -21.60 -4.72 15.71
CA LEU A 8 -20.49 -4.23 16.51
C LEU A 8 -20.64 -4.69 17.97
N PRO A 9 -19.55 -4.95 18.68
CA PRO A 9 -19.60 -5.16 20.12
C PRO A 9 -20.20 -3.93 20.83
N GLU A 10 -21.03 -4.17 21.85
CA GLU A 10 -21.62 -3.12 22.69
C GLU A 10 -20.62 -2.08 23.21
N PRO A 11 -19.41 -2.43 23.72
CA PRO A 11 -18.47 -1.41 24.20
C PRO A 11 -18.03 -0.45 23.09
N LEU A 12 -17.83 -0.96 21.87
CA LEU A 12 -17.43 -0.14 20.73
C LEU A 12 -18.53 0.86 20.35
N VAL A 13 -19.80 0.43 20.43
CA VAL A 13 -20.95 1.31 20.16
C VAL A 13 -21.01 2.41 21.22
N ALA A 14 -20.84 2.07 22.50
CA ALA A 14 -20.84 3.04 23.59
C ALA A 14 -19.75 4.11 23.43
N GLU A 15 -18.55 3.72 23.02
CA GLU A 15 -17.45 4.65 22.72
C GLU A 15 -17.79 5.61 21.56
N ILE A 16 -18.35 5.08 20.46
CA ILE A 16 -18.75 5.89 19.30
C ILE A 16 -19.85 6.88 19.68
N GLU A 17 -20.80 6.46 20.53
CA GLU A 17 -21.86 7.35 21.02
C GLU A 17 -21.32 8.45 21.93
N ALA A 18 -20.40 8.12 22.85
CA ALA A 18 -19.77 9.11 23.71
C ALA A 18 -19.00 10.14 22.87
N GLU A 19 -18.22 9.69 21.88
CA GLU A 19 -17.47 10.58 21.01
C GLU A 19 -18.39 11.44 20.12
N SER A 20 -19.45 10.85 19.58
CA SER A 20 -20.48 11.57 18.82
C SER A 20 -21.11 12.69 19.64
N ARG A 21 -21.41 12.45 20.94
CA ARG A 21 -21.96 13.47 21.84
C ARG A 21 -20.96 14.57 22.16
N VAL A 22 -19.70 14.21 22.44
CA VAL A 22 -18.64 15.18 22.76
C VAL A 22 -18.35 16.08 21.56
N ARG A 23 -18.21 15.49 20.36
CA ARG A 23 -17.84 16.22 19.14
C ARG A 23 -19.04 16.82 18.40
N LYS A 24 -20.28 16.48 18.79
CA LYS A 24 -21.55 16.88 18.13
C LYS A 24 -21.60 16.50 16.64
N VAL A 25 -21.02 15.36 16.28
CA VAL A 25 -21.01 14.83 14.91
C VAL A 25 -21.81 13.53 14.88
N SER A 26 -22.36 13.13 13.73
CA SER A 26 -23.15 11.91 13.65
C SER A 26 -22.30 10.67 13.94
N LYS A 27 -22.91 9.61 14.50
CA LYS A 27 -22.25 8.32 14.73
C LYS A 27 -21.61 7.79 13.44
N SER A 28 -22.29 7.97 12.31
CA SER A 28 -21.82 7.55 10.99
C SER A 28 -20.62 8.34 10.51
N ASP A 29 -20.50 9.63 10.87
CA ASP A 29 -19.31 10.43 10.56
C ASP A 29 -18.11 9.94 11.37
N ILE A 30 -18.29 9.69 12.68
CA ILE A 30 -17.24 9.13 13.54
C ILE A 30 -16.77 7.77 13.02
N VAL A 31 -17.71 6.89 12.64
CA VAL A 31 -17.38 5.58 12.04
C VAL A 31 -16.60 5.74 10.74
N ARG A 32 -17.03 6.65 9.84
CA ARG A 32 -16.33 6.91 8.58
C ARG A 32 -14.92 7.45 8.81
N GLU A 33 -14.77 8.41 9.71
CA GLU A 33 -13.48 9.01 10.06
C GLU A 33 -12.53 7.96 10.65
N ARG A 34 -12.97 7.16 11.63
CA ARG A 34 -12.15 6.09 12.21
C ARG A 34 -11.73 5.05 11.18
N LEU A 35 -12.63 4.66 10.25
CA LEU A 35 -12.32 3.72 9.17
C LEU A 35 -11.31 4.31 8.17
N GLN A 36 -11.44 5.59 7.82
CA GLN A 36 -10.51 6.28 6.93
C GLN A 36 -9.13 6.44 7.58
N ALA A 37 -9.07 6.90 8.83
CA ALA A 37 -7.83 7.06 9.58
C ALA A 37 -7.06 5.73 9.74
N ALA A 38 -7.76 4.63 9.99
CA ALA A 38 -7.14 3.30 10.03
C ALA A 38 -6.56 2.91 8.66
N SER A 39 -7.27 3.20 7.56
CA SER A 39 -6.75 2.98 6.21
C SER A 39 -5.53 3.83 5.90
N GLU A 40 -5.54 5.11 6.30
CA GLU A 40 -4.42 6.03 6.10
C GLU A 40 -3.20 5.59 6.92
N SER A 41 -3.37 5.22 8.18
CA SER A 41 -2.29 4.67 9.01
C SER A 41 -1.68 3.38 8.44
N ARG A 42 -2.49 2.55 7.76
CA ARG A 42 -2.01 1.35 7.06
C ARG A 42 -1.33 1.66 5.73
N ALA A 43 -1.73 2.77 5.09
CA ALA A 43 -1.11 3.31 3.89
C ALA A 43 0.11 4.20 4.17
N GLN A 44 0.46 4.45 5.43
CA GLN A 44 1.65 5.22 5.82
C GLN A 44 2.96 4.43 5.72
N GLY A 45 2.91 3.11 5.53
CA GLY A 45 4.04 2.42 4.91
C GLY A 45 4.08 2.84 3.44
N PRO A 46 5.25 3.19 2.86
CA PRO A 46 5.32 3.51 1.44
C PRO A 46 4.61 2.37 0.70
N ALA A 47 3.68 2.71 -0.21
CA ALA A 47 3.15 1.67 -1.10
C ALA A 47 4.36 0.94 -1.68
N ALA A 48 4.31 -0.38 -1.86
CA ALA A 48 5.52 -1.13 -2.26
C ALA A 48 6.22 -0.54 -3.50
N LEU A 49 5.49 0.21 -4.34
CA LEU A 49 6.00 1.02 -5.44
C LEU A 49 6.70 2.32 -5.00
N ASP A 50 6.15 3.07 -4.04
CA ASP A 50 6.78 4.28 -3.49
C ASP A 50 8.12 3.96 -2.82
N ALA A 51 8.22 2.78 -2.21
CA ALA A 51 9.45 2.31 -1.55
C ALA A 51 10.62 2.07 -2.53
N ILE A 52 10.33 1.94 -3.82
CA ILE A 52 11.31 1.70 -4.88
C ILE A 52 11.29 2.79 -5.96
N ALA A 53 10.58 3.91 -5.72
CA ALA A 53 10.35 4.93 -6.73
C ALA A 53 11.66 5.59 -7.19
N ASP A 54 12.64 5.71 -6.31
CA ASP A 54 14.01 6.17 -6.59
C ASP A 54 14.78 5.20 -7.50
N LEU A 55 14.46 3.91 -7.47
CA LEU A 55 15.07 2.90 -8.34
C LEU A 55 14.47 2.92 -9.76
N ILE A 56 13.23 3.39 -9.92
CA ILE A 56 12.55 3.42 -11.23
C ILE A 56 13.24 4.44 -12.14
N GLY A 57 13.86 3.96 -13.22
CA GLY A 57 14.56 4.84 -14.17
C GLY A 57 15.95 5.29 -13.71
N SER A 58 16.44 4.80 -12.56
CA SER A 58 17.79 5.11 -12.05
C SER A 58 18.94 4.56 -12.89
N VAL A 59 18.66 3.66 -13.84
CA VAL A 59 19.68 3.03 -14.68
C VAL A 59 19.47 3.45 -16.14
N ASP A 60 20.42 4.25 -16.63
CA ASP A 60 20.46 4.73 -18.01
C ASP A 60 21.00 3.67 -18.98
N ALA A 61 20.74 3.90 -20.28
CA ALA A 61 21.30 3.14 -21.41
C ALA A 61 20.97 1.63 -21.47
N LEU A 62 19.95 1.19 -20.73
CA LEU A 62 19.46 -0.19 -20.80
C LEU A 62 18.47 -0.40 -21.96
N PRO A 63 18.48 -1.57 -22.62
CA PRO A 63 17.48 -1.90 -23.63
C PRO A 63 16.06 -1.92 -23.04
N ALA A 64 15.13 -1.25 -23.71
CA ALA A 64 13.72 -1.19 -23.30
C ALA A 64 13.02 -2.56 -23.24
N ASP A 65 13.59 -3.58 -23.90
CA ASP A 65 13.03 -4.92 -24.03
C ASP A 65 13.69 -5.97 -23.12
N LEU A 66 14.41 -5.54 -22.08
CA LEU A 66 15.10 -6.43 -21.13
C LEU A 66 14.17 -7.48 -20.51
N SER A 67 12.95 -7.10 -20.13
CA SER A 67 11.96 -8.01 -19.55
C SER A 67 11.50 -9.07 -20.56
N ALA A 68 11.25 -8.65 -21.81
CA ALA A 68 10.79 -9.53 -22.89
C ALA A 68 11.90 -10.46 -23.41
N ARG A 69 13.16 -10.01 -23.46
CA ARG A 69 14.29 -10.77 -24.01
C ARG A 69 15.30 -11.23 -22.96
N ARG A 70 14.85 -11.45 -21.73
CA ARG A 70 15.66 -11.84 -20.57
C ARG A 70 16.75 -12.89 -20.88
N LYS A 71 16.40 -14.02 -21.51
CA LYS A 71 17.34 -15.12 -21.78
C LYS A 71 18.52 -14.69 -22.69
N ARG A 72 18.25 -13.85 -23.68
CA ARG A 72 19.28 -13.33 -24.60
C ARG A 72 20.27 -12.47 -23.82
N TYR A 73 19.78 -11.51 -23.05
CA TYR A 73 20.63 -10.58 -22.34
C TYR A 73 21.42 -11.23 -21.21
N LEU A 74 20.83 -12.16 -20.43
CA LEU A 74 21.56 -12.91 -19.40
C LEU A 74 22.72 -13.73 -19.97
N ARG A 75 22.58 -14.29 -21.18
CA ARG A 75 23.67 -15.00 -21.87
C ARG A 75 24.74 -14.03 -22.37
N ALA A 76 24.33 -12.94 -23.02
CA ALA A 76 25.23 -11.96 -23.60
C ALA A 76 26.09 -11.24 -22.54
N THR A 77 25.54 -11.00 -21.35
CA THR A 77 26.28 -10.38 -20.23
C THR A 77 27.11 -11.39 -19.43
N GLY A 78 27.09 -12.68 -19.79
CA GLY A 78 27.84 -13.73 -19.07
C GLY A 78 27.31 -13.99 -17.65
N TYR A 79 26.08 -13.58 -17.35
CA TYR A 79 25.49 -13.75 -16.02
C TYR A 79 25.33 -15.24 -15.67
N GLY A 80 25.69 -15.62 -14.45
CA GLY A 80 25.57 -17.00 -13.94
C GLY A 80 26.69 -17.96 -14.39
N GLN A 81 27.74 -17.45 -15.06
CA GLN A 81 28.92 -18.25 -15.34
C GLN A 81 29.77 -18.44 -14.08
N LYS A 82 30.28 -19.66 -13.89
CA LYS A 82 31.17 -20.00 -12.78
C LYS A 82 32.49 -19.28 -12.99
N ARG A 83 32.86 -18.36 -12.08
CA ARG A 83 34.16 -17.67 -12.17
C ARG A 83 35.29 -18.71 -12.11
N PRO A 84 36.32 -18.60 -12.98
CA PRO A 84 37.51 -19.44 -12.85
C PRO A 84 38.14 -19.18 -11.48
N ARG A 85 38.52 -20.26 -10.80
CA ARG A 85 39.18 -20.24 -9.49
C ARG A 85 40.63 -19.81 -9.61
#